data_AF-A0A315WU90-F1
#
_entry.id   AF-A0A315WU90-F1
#
_cell.length_a   1.000
_cell.length_b   1.000
_cell.length_c   1.000
_cell.angle_alpha   90.00
_cell.angle_beta   90.00
_cell.angle_gamma   90.00
#
_symmetry.space_group_name_H-M   'P 1'
#
loop_
_entity.id
_entity.type
_entity.pdbx_description
1 polymer ?
#
loop_
_entity_poly.entity_id
_entity_poly.type
_entity_poly.pdbx_seq_one_letter_code
_entity_poly.pdbx_strand_id
1 'polypeptide(L)' 'MARDKAKDDKYFNCGQTHEAEYVAGLYPSQKIVVKNFLKTACAANTISNATHKEVYELIHNKLGLPIPPVK' A
#
# COMPACT_ATOMS: atom_id res chain seq x y z
N MET A 1 -14.56 -15.89 -22.86
CA MET A 1 -13.52 -16.28 -21.88
C MET A 1 -13.49 -15.22 -20.78
N ALA A 2 -14.19 -15.45 -19.67
CA ALA A 2 -14.19 -14.56 -18.52
C ALA A 2 -12.88 -14.78 -17.75
N ARG A 3 -11.85 -13.98 -18.03
CA ARG A 3 -10.56 -14.07 -17.34
C ARG A 3 -10.56 -13.08 -16.18
N ASP A 4 -10.66 -13.63 -14.97
CA ASP A 4 -10.23 -13.08 -13.68
C ASP A 4 -9.87 -11.59 -13.65
N LYS A 5 -10.88 -10.74 -13.43
CA LYS A 5 -10.69 -9.33 -13.07
C LYS A 5 -10.19 -9.14 -11.62
N ALA A 6 -10.02 -10.23 -10.86
CA ALA A 6 -9.71 -10.24 -9.43
C ALA A 6 -8.21 -10.34 -9.09
N LYS A 7 -7.32 -10.35 -10.09
CA LYS A 7 -5.87 -10.46 -9.85
C LYS A 7 -5.14 -9.12 -9.87
N ASP A 8 -5.61 -8.14 -10.64
CA ASP A 8 -4.98 -6.83 -10.72
C ASP A 8 -5.21 -5.97 -9.46
N ASP A 9 -6.32 -6.15 -8.74
CA ASP A 9 -6.59 -5.43 -7.47
C ASP A 9 -5.62 -5.79 -6.32
N LYS A 10 -4.73 -6.77 -6.51
CA LYS A 10 -3.85 -7.27 -5.46
C LYS A 10 -2.56 -6.49 -5.35
N TYR A 11 -2.08 -5.90 -6.43
CA TYR A 11 -0.79 -5.23 -6.47
C TYR A 11 -0.93 -3.74 -6.16
N PHE A 12 -0.03 -3.23 -5.33
CA PHE A 12 0.04 -1.81 -5.01
C PHE A 12 0.80 -1.10 -6.12
N ASN A 13 0.14 -0.19 -6.84
CA ASN A 13 0.76 0.56 -7.91
C ASN A 13 1.30 1.90 -7.41
N CYS A 14 2.62 2.02 -7.39
CA CYS A 14 3.33 3.26 -7.08
C CYS A 14 3.01 4.44 -8.01
N GLY A 15 2.54 4.16 -9.23
CA GLY A 15 2.12 5.17 -10.21
C GLY A 15 0.69 5.70 -9.99
N GLN A 16 -0.10 5.06 -9.13
CA GLN A 16 -1.47 5.47 -8.86
C GLN A 16 -1.56 6.19 -7.52
N THR A 17 -1.59 7.52 -7.57
CA THR A 17 -1.66 8.37 -6.36
C THR A 17 -2.84 8.02 -5.46
N HIS A 18 -3.97 7.58 -6.03
CA HIS A 18 -5.16 7.23 -5.26
C HIS A 18 -4.97 5.95 -4.43
N GLU A 19 -4.10 5.01 -4.81
CA GLU A 19 -3.78 3.83 -3.99
C GLU A 19 -2.99 4.24 -2.75
N ALA A 20 -2.00 5.12 -2.91
CA ALA A 20 -1.25 5.65 -1.76
C ALA A 20 -2.16 6.44 -0.81
N GLU A 21 -3.15 7.16 -1.33
CA GLU A 21 -4.14 7.88 -0.53
C GLU A 21 -5.16 6.96 0.15
N TYR A 22 -5.56 5.88 -0.51
CA TYR A 22 -6.38 4.83 0.07
C TYR A 22 -5.66 4.19 1.25
N VAL A 23 -4.44 3.69 1.03
CA VAL A 23 -3.62 3.08 2.09
C VAL A 23 -3.36 4.06 3.23
N ALA A 24 -2.97 5.29 2.93
CA ALA A 24 -2.74 6.30 3.96
C ALA A 24 -4.04 6.67 4.71
N GLY A 25 -5.20 6.60 4.06
CA GLY A 25 -6.51 6.81 4.67
C GLY A 25 -6.88 5.77 5.72
N LEU A 26 -6.35 4.54 5.61
CA LEU A 26 -6.51 3.50 6.63
C LEU A 26 -5.78 3.83 7.94
N TYR A 27 -4.83 4.78 7.90
CA TYR A 27 -4.05 5.24 9.04
C TYR A 27 -4.33 6.71 9.33
N PRO A 28 -5.52 7.09 9.81
CA PRO A 28 -5.90 8.49 9.97
C PRO A 28 -4.94 9.27 10.87
N SER A 29 -4.42 8.64 11.93
CA SER A 29 -3.46 9.25 12.86
C SER A 29 -2.05 9.42 12.29
N GLN A 30 -1.65 8.65 11.27
CA GLN A 30 -0.32 8.71 10.66
C GLN A 30 -0.37 8.86 9.14
N LYS A 31 -1.46 9.41 8.60
CA LYS A 31 -1.72 9.49 7.14
C LYS A 31 -0.55 10.11 6.38
N ILE A 32 0.01 11.21 6.91
CA ILE A 32 1.14 11.92 6.30
C ILE A 32 2.41 11.04 6.32
N VAL A 33 2.67 10.35 7.43
CA VAL A 33 3.84 9.47 7.60
C VAL A 33 3.75 8.29 6.63
N VAL A 34 2.59 7.64 6.56
CA VAL A 34 2.36 6.51 5.65
C VAL A 34 2.46 6.96 4.19
N LYS A 35 1.86 8.10 3.81
CA LYS A 35 1.96 8.65 2.45
C LYS A 35 3.43 8.92 2.06
N ASN A 36 4.20 9.55 2.94
CA ASN A 36 5.62 9.82 2.69
C ASN A 36 6.45 8.53 2.63
N PHE A 37 6.14 7.56 3.49
CA PHE A 37 6.78 6.25 3.49
C PHE A 37 6.54 5.50 2.17
N LEU A 38 5.28 5.41 1.73
CA LEU A 38 4.91 4.80 0.46
C LEU A 38 5.62 5.47 -0.71
N LYS A 39 5.65 6.81 -0.74
CA LYS A 39 6.33 7.57 -1.80
C LYS A 39 7.83 7.27 -1.84
N THR A 40 8.48 7.20 -0.67
CA THR A 40 9.90 6.86 -0.54
C THR A 40 10.18 5.41 -0.94
N ALA A 41 9.36 4.47 -0.47
CA ALA A 41 9.47 3.05 -0.78
C ALA A 41 9.24 2.76 -2.27
N CYS A 42 8.34 3.52 -2.91
CA CYS A 42 8.12 3.50 -4.35
C CYS A 42 9.34 4.03 -5.13
N ALA A 43 9.90 5.17 -4.72
CA ALA A 43 11.11 5.71 -5.33
C ALA A 43 12.32 4.76 -5.19
N ALA A 44 12.39 4.04 -4.06
CA ALA A 44 13.39 3.02 -3.80
C ALA A 44 13.12 1.67 -4.49
N ASN A 45 12.06 1.57 -5.32
CA ASN A 45 11.59 0.32 -5.94
C ASN A 45 11.29 -0.83 -4.95
N THR A 46 11.19 -0.56 -3.66
CA THR A 46 10.99 -1.58 -2.62
C THR A 46 9.59 -2.18 -2.67
N ILE A 47 8.59 -1.39 -3.07
CA ILE A 47 7.18 -1.82 -3.18
C ILE A 47 6.65 -1.76 -4.62
N SER A 48 7.54 -1.70 -5.61
CA SER A 48 7.21 -1.55 -7.04
C SER A 48 6.38 -2.71 -7.62
N ASN A 49 6.54 -3.92 -7.08
CA ASN A 49 5.76 -5.11 -7.42
C ASN A 49 5.13 -5.76 -6.17
N ALA A 50 4.98 -4.99 -5.09
CA ALA A 50 4.42 -5.51 -3.85
C ALA A 50 2.90 -5.55 -3.92
N THR A 51 2.30 -6.52 -3.24
CA THR A 51 0.87 -6.57 -3.01
C THR A 51 0.45 -5.59 -1.92
N HIS A 52 -0.83 -5.20 -1.89
CA HIS A 52 -1.39 -4.41 -0.80
C HIS A 52 -1.09 -5.03 0.57
N LYS A 53 -1.16 -6.36 0.67
CA LYS A 53 -0.82 -7.11 1.89
C LYS A 53 0.64 -6.89 2.29
N GLU A 54 1.58 -7.06 1.36
CA GLU A 54 3.00 -6.84 1.62
C GLU A 54 3.27 -5.38 2.00
N VAL A 55 2.57 -4.42 1.39
CA VAL A 55 2.67 -3.00 1.77
C VAL A 55 2.20 -2.77 3.21
N TYR A 56 1.08 -3.38 3.63
CA TYR A 56 0.62 -3.27 5.01
C TYR A 56 1.57 -3.94 6.01
N GLU A 57 2.11 -5.11 5.66
CA GLU A 57 3.13 -5.78 6.47
C GLU A 57 4.42 -4.95 6.56
N LEU A 58 4.82 -4.29 5.47
CA LEU A 58 5.97 -3.39 5.45
C LEU A 58 5.74 -2.17 6.34
N ILE A 59 4.56 -1.56 6.25
CA ILE A 59 4.14 -0.44 7.11
C ILE A 59 4.14 -0.88 8.58
N HIS A 60 3.60 -2.07 8.88
CA HIS A 60 3.62 -2.63 10.22
C HIS A 60 5.06 -2.83 10.74
N ASN A 61 5.91 -3.46 9.94
CA ASN A 61 7.29 -3.75 10.33
C ASN A 61 8.17 -2.50 10.44
N LYS A 62 7.96 -1.48 9.61
CA LYS A 62 8.80 -0.27 9.59
C LYS A 62 8.28 0.86 10.48
N LEU A 63 6.97 1.03 10.55
CA LEU A 63 6.33 2.12 11.29
C LEU A 63 5.65 1.64 12.59
N GLY A 64 5.58 0.33 12.83
CA GLY A 64 4.92 -0.24 14.01
C GLY A 64 3.39 -0.08 13.99
N LEU A 65 2.81 0.24 12.83
CA LEU A 65 1.37 0.51 12.71
C LEU A 65 0.56 -0.78 12.56
N PRO A 66 -0.67 -0.85 13.09
CA PRO A 66 -1.49 -2.05 12.97
C PRO A 66 -1.83 -2.34 11.50
N ILE A 67 -1.89 -3.63 11.13
CA ILE A 67 -2.37 -4.01 9.80
C ILE A 67 -3.88 -3.71 9.75
N PRO A 68 -4.35 -2.87 8.81
CA PRO A 68 -5.76 -2.54 8.72
C PRO A 68 -6.57 -3.77 8.34
N PRO A 69 -7.81 -3.91 8.84
CA PRO A 69 -8.72 -4.96 8.41
C PRO A 69 -9.23 -4.62 7.00
N VAL A 70 -8.42 -4.91 5.98
CA VAL A 70 -8.85 -4.94 4.59
C VAL A 70 -9.77 -6.15 4.38
N LYS A 71 -10.95 -5.91 3.82
CA LYS A 71 -12.04 -6.87 3.67
C LYS A 71 -12.11 -7.40 2.25
#